data_AF-A0A7X7I521-F1
#
_entry.id   AF-A0A7X7I521-F1
#
_cell.length_a   1.000
_cell.length_b   1.000
_cell.length_c   1.000
_cell.angle_alpha   90.00
_cell.angle_beta   90.00
_cell.angle_gamma   90.00
#
_symmetry.space_group_name_H-M   'P 1'
#
loop_
_entity.id
_entity.type
_entity.pdbx_description
1 polymer ?
#
loop_
_entity_poly.entity_id
_entity_poly.type
_entity_poly.pdbx_seq_one_letter_code
_entity_poly.pdbx_strand_id
1 'polypeptide(L)'
;MEKVMEINGIINGIVWGPWMLALLVGTGVYLTVILGVPQLRYFFLMFKEVFGNLGSKKEGEGTISSFAALSTALASTVGTGNIAGVATALHLGGPGALFWMLVSAVFGMTTKMAEVTLAVRFREKDEAGNWRGGTMYILDKAANAKWLAWLFALFGFLASFGIGCAVQANSTAEGFNLGFGIPNLYTGIIVAVLTALVIIGGLKRISDVTTYLVPFMAIFYVVGAIMVVVTHSDQIGVAFSNSVSFAFSDPMAMPGAIAG
;
A
#
# COMPACT_ATOMS: atom_id res chain seq x y z
N MET A 1 12.57 -1.21 30.25
CA MET A 1 12.57 -1.22 28.78
C MET A 1 12.94 -2.60 28.22
N GLU A 2 13.94 -3.30 28.76
CA GLU A 2 14.36 -4.63 28.27
C GLU A 2 13.23 -5.66 28.16
N LYS A 3 12.43 -5.88 29.22
CA LYS A 3 11.29 -6.81 29.17
C LYS A 3 10.24 -6.46 28.11
N VAL A 4 10.05 -5.16 27.84
CA VAL A 4 9.13 -4.70 26.79
C VAL A 4 9.71 -4.99 25.41
N MET A 5 11.02 -4.80 25.23
CA MET A 5 11.71 -5.13 23.99
C MET A 5 11.76 -6.65 23.74
N GLU A 6 11.93 -7.46 24.78
CA GLU A 6 11.94 -8.91 24.71
C GLU A 6 10.55 -9.45 24.31
N ILE A 7 9.48 -8.98 24.96
CA ILE A 7 8.10 -9.31 24.58
C ILE A 7 7.80 -8.84 23.15
N ASN A 8 8.22 -7.62 22.79
CA ASN A 8 8.07 -7.12 21.42
C ASN A 8 8.83 -7.97 20.40
N GLY A 9 10.02 -8.48 20.74
CA GLY A 9 10.78 -9.39 19.89
C GLY A 9 10.04 -10.70 19.61
N ILE A 10 9.45 -11.31 20.64
CA ILE A 10 8.64 -12.53 20.50
C ILE A 10 7.39 -12.28 19.65
N ILE A 11 6.67 -11.18 19.94
CA ILE A 11 5.47 -10.82 19.18
C ILE A 11 5.83 -10.55 17.72
N ASN A 12 6.90 -9.79 17.45
CA ASN A 12 7.33 -9.54 16.08
C ASN A 12 7.76 -10.82 15.37
N GLY A 13 8.41 -11.75 16.07
CA GLY A 13 8.76 -13.06 15.51
C GLY A 13 7.56 -13.92 15.13
N ILE A 14 6.37 -13.68 15.71
CA ILE A 14 5.14 -14.39 15.36
C ILE A 14 4.34 -13.60 14.31
N VAL A 15 4.15 -12.30 14.54
CA VAL A 15 3.31 -11.41 13.71
C VAL A 15 3.98 -11.05 12.40
N TRP A 16 5.30 -10.89 12.37
CA TRP A 16 6.08 -10.61 11.16
C TRP A 16 6.93 -11.82 10.74
N GLY A 17 6.75 -12.96 11.40
CA GLY A 17 7.47 -14.19 11.10
C GLY A 17 6.82 -15.05 10.01
N PRO A 18 7.39 -16.24 9.75
CA PRO A 18 6.98 -17.18 8.70
C PRO A 18 5.49 -17.46 8.62
N TRP A 19 4.79 -17.50 9.76
CA TRP A 19 3.38 -17.84 9.84
C TRP A 19 2.46 -16.78 9.24
N MET A 20 2.67 -15.51 9.60
CA MET A 20 1.87 -14.42 9.02
C MET A 20 2.11 -14.31 7.52
N LEU A 21 3.33 -14.58 7.07
CA LEU A 21 3.72 -14.54 5.67
C LEU A 21 3.06 -15.64 4.85
N ALA A 22 3.10 -16.86 5.38
CA ALA A 22 2.39 -17.99 4.81
C ALA A 22 0.88 -17.71 4.73
N LEU A 23 0.31 -17.04 5.74
CA LEU A 23 -1.10 -16.65 5.70
C LEU A 23 -1.37 -15.54 4.67
N LEU A 24 -0.56 -14.49 4.62
CA LEU A 24 -0.79 -13.33 3.73
C LEU A 24 -0.61 -13.72 2.26
N VAL A 25 0.55 -14.25 1.91
CA VAL A 25 0.85 -14.68 0.53
C VAL A 25 0.06 -15.93 0.18
N GLY A 26 -0.04 -16.90 1.10
CA GLY A 26 -0.81 -18.13 0.88
C GLY A 26 -2.29 -17.88 0.67
N THR A 27 -2.89 -16.89 1.34
CA THR A 27 -4.28 -16.47 1.04
C THR A 27 -4.38 -15.91 -0.38
N GLY A 28 -3.41 -15.09 -0.82
CA GLY A 28 -3.37 -14.58 -2.19
C GLY A 28 -3.23 -15.67 -3.24
N VAL A 29 -2.39 -16.68 -2.98
CA VAL A 29 -2.24 -17.87 -3.83
C VAL A 29 -3.55 -18.67 -3.85
N TYR A 30 -4.13 -18.96 -2.69
CA TYR A 30 -5.39 -19.68 -2.55
C TYR A 30 -6.54 -19.01 -3.31
N LEU A 31 -6.73 -17.69 -3.11
CA LEU A 31 -7.75 -16.92 -3.82
C LEU A 31 -7.47 -16.85 -5.32
N THR A 32 -6.21 -16.75 -5.73
CA THR A 32 -5.81 -16.79 -7.14
C THR A 32 -6.24 -18.09 -7.79
N VAL A 33 -6.01 -19.24 -7.15
CA VAL A 33 -6.38 -20.54 -7.70
C VAL A 33 -7.90 -20.71 -7.76
N ILE A 34 -8.62 -20.44 -6.66
CA ILE A 34 -10.08 -20.63 -6.60
C ILE A 34 -10.83 -19.68 -7.53
N LEU A 35 -10.40 -18.43 -7.61
CA LEU A 35 -11.05 -17.47 -8.49
C LEU A 35 -10.67 -17.67 -9.96
N GLY A 36 -9.66 -18.50 -10.28
CA GLY A 36 -9.24 -18.81 -11.64
C GLY A 36 -8.34 -17.71 -12.25
N VAL A 37 -7.34 -17.25 -11.51
CA VAL A 37 -6.31 -16.28 -11.92
C VAL A 37 -6.90 -14.95 -12.44
N PRO A 38 -7.72 -14.26 -11.62
CA PRO A 38 -8.39 -13.02 -12.02
C PRO A 38 -7.43 -11.91 -12.46
N GLN A 39 -6.23 -11.84 -11.87
CA GLN A 39 -5.23 -10.83 -12.17
C GLN A 39 -4.77 -10.87 -13.64
N LEU A 40 -4.79 -12.03 -14.31
CA LEU A 40 -4.48 -12.14 -15.73
C LEU A 40 -5.74 -11.98 -16.60
N ARG A 41 -6.86 -12.60 -16.20
CA ARG A 41 -8.11 -12.56 -16.97
C ARG A 41 -8.69 -11.14 -17.10
N TYR A 42 -8.59 -10.33 -16.04
CA TYR A 42 -9.16 -8.99 -15.98
C TYR A 42 -8.13 -7.88 -16.15
N PHE A 43 -6.87 -8.21 -16.48
CA PHE A 43 -5.77 -7.24 -16.56
C PHE A 43 -6.10 -6.08 -17.50
N PHE A 44 -6.45 -6.38 -18.76
CA PHE A 44 -6.80 -5.35 -19.75
C PHE A 44 -8.15 -4.69 -19.48
N LEU A 45 -9.11 -5.45 -18.94
CA LEU A 45 -10.43 -4.92 -18.59
C LEU A 45 -10.32 -3.84 -17.52
N MET A 46 -9.49 -4.06 -16.49
CA MET A 46 -9.24 -3.09 -15.43
C MET A 46 -8.74 -1.76 -15.99
N PHE A 47 -7.75 -1.78 -16.89
CA PHE A 47 -7.25 -0.55 -17.52
C PHE A 47 -8.30 0.13 -18.38
N LYS A 48 -9.09 -0.65 -19.13
CA LYS A 48 -10.20 -0.10 -19.93
C LYS A 48 -11.25 0.58 -19.04
N GLU A 49 -11.60 0.00 -17.90
CA GLU A 49 -12.60 0.57 -16.99
C GLU A 49 -12.08 1.80 -16.24
N VAL A 50 -10.81 1.78 -15.83
CA VAL A 50 -10.19 2.91 -15.14
C VAL A 50 -9.99 4.08 -16.11
N PHE A 51 -9.39 3.82 -17.28
CA PHE A 51 -9.03 4.87 -18.24
C PHE A 51 -10.16 5.27 -19.18
N GLY A 52 -11.02 4.33 -19.57
CA GLY A 52 -12.16 4.58 -20.44
C GLY A 52 -13.29 5.39 -19.79
N ASN A 53 -13.33 5.43 -18.46
CA ASN A 53 -14.28 6.25 -17.69
C ASN A 53 -13.69 7.58 -17.18
N LEU A 54 -12.50 7.99 -17.64
CA LEU A 54 -12.02 9.36 -17.38
C LEU A 54 -12.95 10.37 -18.06
N GLY A 55 -13.90 10.91 -17.29
CA GLY A 55 -14.81 11.96 -17.74
C GLY A 55 -16.27 11.55 -17.89
N SER A 56 -16.63 10.27 -17.70
CA SER A 56 -18.04 9.87 -17.66
C SER A 56 -18.69 10.30 -16.33
N LYS A 57 -19.65 11.23 -16.40
CA LYS A 57 -20.48 11.61 -15.25
C LYS A 57 -21.55 10.54 -15.01
N LYS A 58 -21.33 9.76 -13.94
CA LYS A 58 -22.26 8.87 -13.22
C LYS A 58 -22.71 7.58 -13.95
N GLU A 59 -22.55 6.47 -13.24
CA GLU A 59 -23.60 5.47 -12.99
C GLU A 59 -23.23 4.68 -11.73
N GLY A 60 -23.75 5.10 -10.57
CA GLY A 60 -23.54 4.38 -9.30
C GLY A 60 -23.76 5.27 -8.09
N GLU A 61 -24.38 4.73 -7.04
CA GLU A 61 -24.66 5.45 -5.79
C GLU A 61 -23.40 5.86 -4.99
N GLY A 62 -22.18 5.76 -5.54
CA GLY A 62 -20.94 6.01 -4.79
C GLY A 62 -20.68 7.49 -4.45
N THR A 63 -19.98 7.73 -3.34
CA THR A 63 -19.63 9.08 -2.85
C THR A 63 -18.65 9.83 -3.76
N ILE A 64 -17.80 9.10 -4.50
CA ILE A 64 -16.75 9.63 -5.40
C ILE A 64 -16.68 8.78 -6.68
N SER A 65 -16.09 9.31 -7.76
CA SER A 65 -15.92 8.56 -9.03
C SER A 65 -14.91 7.42 -8.89
N SER A 66 -14.95 6.43 -9.80
CA SER A 66 -14.02 5.30 -9.78
C SER A 66 -12.55 5.74 -9.90
N PHE A 67 -12.25 6.73 -10.75
CA PHE A 67 -10.90 7.29 -10.87
C PHE A 67 -10.46 8.04 -9.61
N ALA A 68 -11.37 8.78 -8.98
CA ALA A 68 -11.09 9.49 -7.74
C ALA A 68 -10.89 8.52 -6.57
N ALA A 69 -11.66 7.42 -6.52
CA ALA A 69 -11.47 6.33 -5.57
C ALA A 69 -10.13 5.63 -5.76
N LEU A 70 -9.76 5.32 -7.01
CA LEU A 70 -8.46 4.76 -7.34
C LEU A 70 -7.33 5.71 -6.94
N SER A 71 -7.43 6.98 -7.29
CA SER A 71 -6.42 8.00 -6.93
C SER A 71 -6.29 8.15 -5.42
N THR A 72 -7.40 8.16 -4.69
CA THR A 72 -7.39 8.22 -3.21
C THR A 72 -6.74 6.97 -2.61
N ALA A 73 -7.04 5.78 -3.15
CA ALA A 73 -6.42 4.54 -2.71
C ALA A 73 -4.90 4.53 -3.01
N LEU A 74 -4.51 4.97 -4.21
CA LEU A 74 -3.11 5.10 -4.62
C LEU A 74 -2.34 6.13 -3.79
N ALA A 75 -2.97 7.24 -3.39
CA ALA A 75 -2.36 8.20 -2.46
C ALA A 75 -1.98 7.56 -1.13
N SER A 76 -2.79 6.61 -0.66
CA SER A 76 -2.54 5.92 0.61
C SER A 76 -1.51 4.80 0.49
N THR A 77 -1.30 4.23 -0.69
CA THR A 77 -0.40 3.09 -0.89
C THR A 77 0.95 3.47 -1.47
N VAL A 78 1.01 4.54 -2.27
CA VAL A 78 2.26 5.09 -2.77
C VAL A 78 2.81 6.04 -1.73
N GLY A 79 3.91 5.66 -1.10
CA GLY A 79 4.51 6.44 -0.02
C GLY A 79 5.98 6.12 0.19
N THR A 80 6.45 6.37 1.40
CA THR A 80 7.85 6.12 1.77
C THR A 80 8.21 4.65 1.70
N GLY A 81 7.25 3.73 1.85
CA GLY A 81 7.44 2.30 1.63
C GLY A 81 7.99 1.99 0.22
N ASN A 82 7.55 2.70 -0.82
CA ASN A 82 8.05 2.49 -2.18
C ASN A 82 9.51 2.94 -2.37
N ILE A 83 10.02 3.81 -1.49
CA ILE A 83 11.37 4.38 -1.59
C ILE A 83 12.25 3.78 -0.50
N ALA A 84 11.99 4.14 0.76
CA ALA A 84 12.73 3.69 1.92
C ALA A 84 12.46 2.21 2.24
N GLY A 85 11.22 1.73 2.05
CA GLY A 85 10.89 0.31 2.25
C GLY A 85 11.63 -0.57 1.25
N VAL A 86 11.50 -0.30 -0.05
CA VAL A 86 12.26 -1.03 -1.10
C VAL A 86 13.77 -0.97 -0.86
N ALA A 87 14.31 0.20 -0.47
CA ALA A 87 15.73 0.32 -0.13
C ALA A 87 16.11 -0.52 1.11
N THR A 88 15.24 -0.59 2.12
CA THR A 88 15.42 -1.42 3.31
C THR A 88 15.37 -2.90 2.96
N ALA A 89 14.43 -3.32 2.10
CA ALA A 89 14.36 -4.70 1.60
C ALA A 89 15.63 -5.09 0.85
N LEU A 90 16.11 -4.21 -0.03
CA LEU A 90 17.36 -4.42 -0.78
C LEU A 90 18.57 -4.48 0.16
N HIS A 91 18.61 -3.63 1.19
CA HIS A 91 19.70 -3.61 2.16
C HIS A 91 19.73 -4.88 3.03
N LEU A 92 18.56 -5.34 3.50
CA LEU A 92 18.44 -6.45 4.44
C LEU A 92 18.41 -7.83 3.75
N GLY A 93 17.80 -7.94 2.56
CA GLY A 93 17.65 -9.20 1.83
C GLY A 93 18.35 -9.25 0.48
N GLY A 94 19.12 -8.23 0.14
CA GLY A 94 19.83 -8.17 -1.13
C GLY A 94 18.89 -8.10 -2.35
N PRO A 95 19.45 -8.24 -3.57
CA PRO A 95 18.69 -8.11 -4.81
C PRO A 95 17.55 -9.12 -4.96
N GLY A 96 17.66 -10.27 -4.28
CA GLY A 96 16.66 -11.33 -4.26
C GLY A 96 15.34 -10.91 -3.60
N ALA A 97 15.38 -9.95 -2.69
CA ALA A 97 14.18 -9.42 -2.05
C ALA A 97 13.20 -8.81 -3.06
N LEU A 98 13.71 -8.12 -4.07
CA LEU A 98 12.89 -7.48 -5.10
C LEU A 98 12.03 -8.48 -5.89
N PHE A 99 12.55 -9.68 -6.14
CA PHE A 99 11.80 -10.74 -6.80
C PHE A 99 10.61 -11.21 -5.94
N TRP A 100 10.85 -11.44 -4.65
CA TRP A 100 9.79 -11.88 -3.74
C TRP A 100 8.74 -10.78 -3.47
N MET A 101 9.15 -9.51 -3.47
CA MET A 101 8.20 -8.38 -3.46
C MET A 101 7.28 -8.40 -4.69
N LEU A 102 7.81 -8.68 -5.89
CA LEU A 102 7.01 -8.80 -7.11
C LEU A 102 6.06 -10.00 -7.05
N VAL A 103 6.53 -11.16 -6.59
CA VAL A 103 5.69 -12.36 -6.41
C VAL A 103 4.55 -12.08 -5.42
N SER A 104 4.86 -11.48 -4.29
CA SER A 104 3.88 -11.06 -3.28
C SER A 104 2.85 -10.09 -3.88
N ALA A 105 3.29 -9.10 -4.66
CA ALA A 105 2.41 -8.15 -5.33
C ALA A 105 1.44 -8.83 -6.31
N VAL A 106 1.91 -9.81 -7.09
CA VAL A 106 1.07 -10.55 -8.05
C VAL A 106 -0.07 -11.29 -7.36
N PHE A 107 0.21 -11.99 -6.26
CA PHE A 107 -0.83 -12.67 -5.48
C PHE A 107 -1.67 -11.70 -4.64
N GLY A 108 -1.05 -10.61 -4.18
CA GLY A 108 -1.70 -9.53 -3.45
C GLY A 108 -2.77 -8.79 -4.27
N MET A 109 -2.61 -8.69 -5.59
CA MET A 109 -3.66 -8.14 -6.47
C MET A 109 -5.00 -8.86 -6.31
N THR A 110 -4.97 -10.19 -6.24
CA THR A 110 -6.19 -11.00 -6.06
C THR A 110 -6.80 -10.81 -4.67
N THR A 111 -5.97 -10.82 -3.63
CA THR A 111 -6.42 -10.54 -2.26
C THR A 111 -7.09 -9.18 -2.18
N LYS A 112 -6.47 -8.15 -2.78
CA LYS A 112 -7.02 -6.80 -2.75
C LYS A 112 -8.33 -6.68 -3.54
N MET A 113 -8.43 -7.36 -4.68
CA MET A 113 -9.68 -7.44 -5.44
C MET A 113 -10.81 -8.06 -4.61
N ALA A 114 -10.54 -9.17 -3.92
CA ALA A 114 -11.53 -9.82 -3.05
C ALA A 114 -11.95 -8.92 -1.89
N GLU A 115 -10.99 -8.27 -1.22
CA GLU A 115 -11.24 -7.31 -0.13
C GLU A 115 -12.15 -6.17 -0.59
N VAL A 116 -11.82 -5.52 -1.72
CA VAL A 116 -12.61 -4.40 -2.25
C VAL A 116 -14.00 -4.85 -2.69
N THR A 117 -14.12 -6.02 -3.32
CA THR A 117 -15.42 -6.57 -3.75
C THR A 117 -16.34 -6.81 -2.56
N LEU A 118 -15.81 -7.44 -1.50
CA LEU A 118 -16.56 -7.65 -0.26
C LEU A 118 -16.89 -6.34 0.45
N ALA A 119 -15.96 -5.38 0.48
CA ALA A 119 -16.20 -4.07 1.10
C ALA A 119 -17.31 -3.30 0.40
N VAL A 120 -17.39 -3.38 -0.93
CA VAL A 120 -18.49 -2.78 -1.72
C VAL A 120 -19.81 -3.53 -1.51
N ARG A 121 -19.78 -4.85 -1.28
CA ARG A 121 -20.98 -5.64 -1.02
C ARG A 121 -21.58 -5.39 0.36
N PHE A 122 -20.76 -5.19 1.39
CA PHE A 122 -21.18 -5.07 2.80
C PHE A 122 -21.14 -3.64 3.36
N ARG A 123 -20.86 -2.63 2.53
CA ARG A 123 -20.91 -1.21 2.93
C ARG A 123 -22.31 -0.77 3.35
N GLU A 124 -22.37 0.26 4.19
CA GLU A 124 -23.59 0.89 4.69
C GLU A 124 -23.52 2.40 4.52
N LYS A 125 -24.68 3.06 4.53
CA LYS A 125 -24.75 4.51 4.64
C LYS A 125 -24.74 4.91 6.10
N ASP A 126 -23.97 5.94 6.45
CA ASP A 126 -24.06 6.59 7.75
C ASP A 126 -25.27 7.54 7.82
N GLU A 127 -25.49 8.12 9.00
CA GLU A 127 -26.59 9.07 9.24
C GLU A 127 -26.52 10.31 8.34
N ALA A 128 -25.32 10.65 7.84
CA ALA A 128 -25.10 11.74 6.89
C ALA A 128 -25.24 11.30 5.42
N GLY A 129 -25.65 10.05 5.17
CA GLY A 129 -25.85 9.48 3.84
C GLY A 129 -24.57 9.06 3.11
N ASN A 130 -23.40 9.10 3.78
CA ASN A 130 -22.13 8.72 3.20
C ASN A 130 -21.90 7.22 3.30
N TRP A 131 -21.36 6.61 2.25
CA TRP A 131 -20.97 5.20 2.30
C TRP A 131 -19.77 4.97 3.21
N ARG A 132 -19.91 4.01 4.12
CA ARG A 132 -18.85 3.45 4.97
C ARG A 132 -18.73 1.96 4.71
N GLY A 133 -17.50 1.51 4.51
CA GLY A 133 -17.19 0.11 4.26
C GLY A 133 -15.78 -0.22 4.73
N GLY A 134 -15.38 -1.47 4.53
CA GLY A 134 -14.08 -1.97 4.94
C GLY A 134 -14.19 -3.31 5.66
N THR A 135 -13.05 -3.88 6.03
CA THR A 135 -12.97 -5.23 6.58
C THR A 135 -13.73 -5.42 7.88
N MET A 136 -13.83 -4.38 8.72
CA MET A 136 -14.66 -4.41 9.93
C MET A 136 -16.14 -4.67 9.62
N TYR A 137 -16.70 -4.11 8.54
CA TYR A 137 -18.08 -4.37 8.13
C TYR A 137 -18.25 -5.77 7.52
N ILE A 138 -17.22 -6.27 6.82
CA ILE A 138 -17.21 -7.64 6.30
C ILE A 138 -17.24 -8.63 7.48
N LEU A 139 -16.40 -8.41 8.49
CA LEU A 139 -16.32 -9.28 9.66
C LEU A 139 -17.61 -9.26 10.49
N ASP A 140 -18.21 -8.09 10.68
CA ASP A 140 -19.48 -7.97 11.40
C ASP A 140 -20.63 -8.65 10.64
N LYS A 141 -20.78 -8.39 9.34
CA LYS A 141 -21.99 -8.82 8.59
C LYS A 141 -21.85 -10.13 7.85
N ALA A 142 -20.70 -10.38 7.24
CA ALA A 142 -20.48 -11.60 6.46
C ALA A 142 -20.07 -12.76 7.36
N ALA A 143 -19.19 -12.51 8.34
CA ALA A 143 -18.69 -13.54 9.25
C ALA A 143 -19.43 -13.60 10.60
N ASN A 144 -20.34 -12.66 10.87
CA ASN A 144 -21.05 -12.53 12.15
C ASN A 144 -20.11 -12.49 13.37
N ALA A 145 -18.91 -11.92 13.18
CA ALA A 145 -17.80 -11.93 14.12
C ALA A 145 -17.52 -10.51 14.65
N LYS A 146 -18.49 -9.96 15.41
CA LYS A 146 -18.44 -8.60 15.98
C LYS A 146 -17.17 -8.30 16.76
N TRP A 147 -16.69 -9.26 17.55
CA TRP A 147 -15.47 -9.10 18.34
C TRP A 147 -14.23 -8.92 17.44
N LEU A 148 -14.16 -9.63 16.31
CA LEU A 148 -13.06 -9.54 15.36
C LEU A 148 -13.15 -8.25 14.53
N ALA A 149 -14.36 -7.79 14.21
CA ALA A 149 -14.59 -6.48 13.60
C ALA A 149 -14.07 -5.33 14.48
N TRP A 150 -14.34 -5.39 15.79
CA TRP A 150 -13.86 -4.40 16.75
C TRP A 150 -12.34 -4.42 16.89
N LEU A 151 -11.74 -5.61 17.01
CA LEU A 151 -10.27 -5.75 17.04
C LEU A 151 -9.62 -5.22 15.76
N PHE A 152 -10.19 -5.54 14.59
CA PHE A 152 -9.69 -5.03 13.32
C PHE A 152 -9.76 -3.50 13.27
N ALA A 153 -10.86 -2.89 13.71
CA ALA A 153 -11.01 -1.44 13.76
C ALA A 153 -9.99 -0.80 14.70
N LEU A 154 -9.75 -1.40 15.88
CA LEU A 154 -8.76 -0.92 16.85
C LEU A 154 -7.34 -1.00 16.28
N PHE A 155 -6.93 -2.15 15.73
CA PHE A 155 -5.60 -2.30 15.13
C PHE A 155 -5.42 -1.43 13.89
N GLY A 156 -6.45 -1.29 13.05
CA GLY A 156 -6.43 -0.37 11.90
C GLY A 156 -6.26 1.09 12.34
N PHE A 157 -6.95 1.51 13.40
CA PHE A 157 -6.79 2.84 13.99
C PHE A 157 -5.36 3.05 14.49
N LEU A 158 -4.80 2.12 15.27
CA LEU A 158 -3.43 2.23 15.77
C LEU A 158 -2.39 2.20 14.63
N ALA A 159 -2.56 1.32 13.65
CA ALA A 159 -1.68 1.20 12.49
C ALA A 159 -1.68 2.47 11.62
N SER A 160 -2.80 3.22 11.59
CA SER A 160 -2.89 4.48 10.85
C SER A 160 -1.94 5.56 11.38
N PHE A 161 -1.64 5.58 12.68
CA PHE A 161 -0.65 6.50 13.23
C PHE A 161 0.78 6.11 12.86
N GLY A 162 1.08 4.81 12.80
CA GLY A 162 2.40 4.30 12.43
C GLY A 162 2.67 4.46 10.94
N ILE A 163 2.09 3.56 10.15
CA ILE A 163 2.32 3.48 8.70
C ILE A 163 1.72 4.69 7.98
N GLY A 164 0.56 5.17 8.43
CA GLY A 164 -0.17 6.25 7.75
C GLY A 164 0.34 7.66 8.05
N CYS A 165 1.01 7.90 9.18
CA CYS A 165 1.37 9.26 9.62
C CYS A 165 2.84 9.39 10.04
N ALA A 166 3.25 8.73 11.13
CA ALA A 166 4.55 8.97 11.75
C ALA A 166 5.73 8.61 10.83
N VAL A 167 5.69 7.44 10.18
CA VAL A 167 6.75 7.00 9.25
C VAL A 167 6.81 7.90 8.02
N GLN A 168 5.65 8.30 7.50
CA GLN A 168 5.52 9.17 6.33
C GLN A 168 6.09 10.58 6.60
N ALA A 169 5.69 11.19 7.73
CA ALA A 169 6.16 12.50 8.15
C ALA A 169 7.65 12.51 8.47
N ASN A 170 8.15 11.48 9.16
CA ASN A 170 9.57 11.36 9.51
C ASN A 170 10.44 11.24 8.25
N SER A 171 10.11 10.33 7.33
CA SER A 171 10.90 10.15 6.11
C SER A 171 10.88 11.39 5.21
N THR A 172 9.76 12.12 5.19
CA THR A 172 9.65 13.39 4.45
C THR A 172 10.59 14.44 5.06
N ALA A 173 10.55 14.60 6.39
CA ALA A 173 11.43 15.52 7.10
C ALA A 173 12.91 15.20 6.85
N GLU A 174 13.28 13.93 6.99
CA GLU A 174 14.64 13.44 6.76
C GLU A 174 15.10 13.67 5.32
N GLY A 175 14.23 13.42 4.33
CA GLY A 175 14.51 13.68 2.92
C GLY A 175 14.82 15.16 2.64
N PHE A 176 14.07 16.08 3.24
CA PHE A 176 14.35 17.51 3.12
C PHE A 176 15.60 17.94 3.88
N ASN A 177 15.91 17.30 5.00
CA ASN A 177 17.13 17.57 5.75
C ASN A 177 18.37 17.13 4.98
N LEU A 178 18.38 15.90 4.47
CA LEU A 178 19.51 15.35 3.71
C LEU A 178 19.69 16.06 2.36
N GLY A 179 18.59 16.38 1.67
CA GLY A 179 18.66 16.98 0.34
C GLY A 179 18.92 18.50 0.34
N PHE A 180 18.37 19.22 1.31
CA PHE A 180 18.35 20.69 1.30
C PHE A 180 18.84 21.33 2.61
N GLY A 181 19.23 20.54 3.61
CA GLY A 181 19.67 21.04 4.92
C GLY A 181 18.56 21.64 5.78
N ILE A 182 17.29 21.44 5.43
CA ILE A 182 16.16 22.03 6.15
C ILE A 182 15.97 21.27 7.48
N PRO A 183 15.92 21.96 8.65
CA PRO A 183 15.70 21.28 9.91
C PRO A 183 14.31 20.61 9.99
N ASN A 184 14.28 19.39 10.55
CA ASN A 184 13.09 18.53 10.60
C ASN A 184 11.83 19.21 11.19
N LEU A 185 12.01 20.11 12.16
CA LEU A 185 10.92 20.84 12.79
C LEU A 185 10.13 21.70 11.78
N TYR A 186 10.82 22.41 10.89
CA TYR A 186 10.17 23.28 9.91
C TYR A 186 9.39 22.47 8.88
N THR A 187 9.97 21.38 8.38
CA THR A 187 9.28 20.45 7.47
C THR A 187 8.04 19.86 8.14
N GLY A 188 8.15 19.43 9.40
CA GLY A 188 7.02 18.89 10.17
C GLY A 188 5.87 19.88 10.34
N ILE A 189 6.16 21.14 10.68
CA ILE A 189 5.14 22.19 10.81
C ILE A 189 4.43 22.43 9.47
N ILE A 190 5.17 22.55 8.38
CA ILE A 190 4.60 22.79 7.04
C ILE A 190 3.71 21.62 6.63
N VAL A 191 4.20 20.38 6.77
CA VAL A 191 3.44 19.16 6.44
C VAL A 191 2.17 19.08 7.28
N ALA A 192 2.23 19.40 8.57
CA ALA A 192 1.07 19.40 9.45
C ALA A 192 0.00 20.42 9.01
N VAL A 193 0.41 21.65 8.68
CA VAL A 193 -0.51 22.71 8.21
C VAL A 193 -1.15 22.32 6.87
N LEU A 194 -0.35 21.86 5.90
CA LEU A 194 -0.87 21.43 4.59
C LEU A 194 -1.84 20.26 4.74
N THR A 195 -1.51 19.29 5.58
CA THR A 195 -2.36 18.12 5.85
C THR A 195 -3.68 18.54 6.51
N ALA A 196 -3.64 19.45 7.49
CA ALA A 196 -4.85 19.97 8.15
C ALA A 196 -5.79 20.68 7.15
N LEU A 197 -5.25 21.49 6.24
CA LEU A 197 -6.04 22.18 5.20
C LEU A 197 -6.79 21.21 4.28
N VAL A 198 -6.24 20.01 4.05
CA VAL A 198 -6.88 18.97 3.24
C VAL A 198 -7.91 18.19 4.04
N ILE A 199 -7.55 17.72 5.24
CA ILE A 199 -8.40 16.84 6.07
C ILE A 199 -9.66 17.56 6.59
N ILE A 200 -9.57 18.85 6.96
CA ILE A 200 -10.71 19.61 7.48
C ILE A 200 -11.89 19.66 6.48
N GLY A 201 -11.61 19.57 5.17
CA GLY A 201 -12.66 19.54 4.15
C GLY A 201 -13.34 18.17 3.96
N GLY A 202 -12.97 17.15 4.72
CA GLY A 202 -13.54 15.81 4.65
C GLY A 202 -13.15 15.02 3.40
N LEU A 203 -13.81 13.87 3.20
CA LEU A 203 -13.46 12.90 2.16
C LEU A 203 -13.51 13.47 0.74
N LYS A 204 -14.45 14.38 0.45
CA LYS A 204 -14.55 15.00 -0.88
C LYS A 204 -13.31 15.83 -1.20
N ARG A 205 -12.84 16.66 -0.27
CA ARG A 205 -11.63 17.47 -0.46
C ARG A 205 -10.37 16.62 -0.56
N ILE A 206 -10.27 15.56 0.25
CA ILE A 206 -9.17 14.58 0.14
C ILE A 206 -9.16 13.97 -1.27
N SER A 207 -10.32 13.54 -1.75
CA SER A 207 -10.45 12.94 -3.08
C SER A 207 -10.10 13.93 -4.19
N ASP A 208 -10.57 15.17 -4.10
CA ASP A 208 -10.27 16.21 -5.08
C ASP A 208 -8.75 16.50 -5.16
N VAL A 209 -8.09 16.66 -4.02
CA VAL A 209 -6.63 16.93 -3.98
C VAL A 209 -5.83 15.73 -4.50
N THR A 210 -6.16 14.52 -4.05
CA THR A 210 -5.45 13.29 -4.47
C THR A 210 -5.63 12.99 -5.95
N THR A 211 -6.77 13.32 -6.55
CA THR A 211 -7.04 13.13 -7.99
C THR A 211 -6.07 13.91 -8.88
N TYR A 212 -5.54 15.05 -8.42
CA TYR A 212 -4.51 15.81 -9.15
C TYR A 212 -3.09 15.48 -8.70
N LEU A 213 -2.88 15.35 -7.40
CA LEU A 213 -1.55 15.18 -6.82
C LEU A 213 -0.95 13.80 -7.14
N VAL A 214 -1.77 12.74 -7.11
CA VAL A 214 -1.32 11.36 -7.31
C VAL A 214 -0.83 11.09 -8.74
N PRO A 215 -1.57 11.46 -9.80
CA PRO A 215 -1.06 11.28 -11.15
C PRO A 215 0.23 12.07 -11.38
N PHE A 216 0.30 13.30 -10.87
CA PHE A 216 1.51 14.13 -11.00
C PHE A 216 2.73 13.49 -10.33
N MET A 217 2.61 13.06 -9.07
CA MET A 217 3.73 12.43 -8.35
C MET A 217 4.14 11.10 -9.00
N ALA A 218 3.18 10.32 -9.49
CA ALA A 218 3.44 9.04 -10.16
C ALA A 218 4.18 9.24 -11.48
N ILE A 219 3.74 10.19 -12.31
CA ILE A 219 4.42 10.53 -13.57
C ILE A 219 5.85 11.00 -13.29
N PHE A 220 6.03 11.92 -12.33
CA PHE A 220 7.35 12.43 -11.98
C PHE A 220 8.30 11.29 -11.55
N TYR A 221 7.83 10.41 -10.66
CA TYR A 221 8.60 9.27 -10.17
C TYR A 221 8.95 8.28 -11.29
N VAL A 222 7.97 7.89 -12.11
CA VAL A 222 8.17 6.93 -13.21
C VAL A 222 9.10 7.48 -14.28
N VAL A 223 8.96 8.76 -14.65
CA VAL A 223 9.87 9.41 -15.61
C VAL A 223 11.30 9.44 -15.06
N GLY A 224 11.47 9.81 -13.79
CA GLY A 224 12.75 9.75 -13.09
C GLY A 224 13.39 8.36 -13.14
N ALA A 225 12.63 7.34 -12.77
CA ALA A 225 13.08 5.95 -12.80
C ALA A 225 13.45 5.48 -14.21
N ILE A 226 12.63 5.79 -15.22
CA ILE A 226 12.90 5.45 -16.63
C ILE A 226 14.19 6.12 -17.10
N MET A 227 14.45 7.38 -16.75
CA MET A 227 15.70 8.05 -17.11
C MET A 227 16.92 7.31 -16.54
N VAL A 228 16.86 6.85 -15.28
CA VAL A 228 17.93 6.05 -14.67
C VAL A 228 18.10 4.70 -15.36
N VAL A 229 17.01 4.01 -15.64
CA VAL A 229 17.01 2.70 -16.31
C VAL A 229 17.57 2.80 -17.74
N VAL A 230 17.19 3.84 -18.49
CA VAL A 230 17.67 4.05 -19.86
C VAL A 230 19.15 4.44 -19.89
N THR A 231 19.61 5.26 -18.93
CA THR A 231 21.04 5.62 -18.84
C THR A 231 21.94 4.45 -18.44
N HIS A 232 21.39 3.43 -17.77
CA HIS A 232 22.09 2.21 -17.35
C HIS A 232 21.51 0.96 -18.01
N SER A 233 21.09 1.07 -19.27
CA SER A 233 20.36 0.00 -19.96
C SER A 233 21.15 -1.30 -20.09
N ASP A 234 22.48 -1.19 -20.11
CA ASP A 234 23.43 -2.30 -20.12
C ASP A 234 23.38 -3.16 -18.85
N GLN A 235 22.99 -2.57 -17.72
CA GLN A 235 22.93 -3.24 -16.42
C GLN A 235 21.60 -3.92 -16.14
N ILE A 236 20.56 -3.67 -16.97
CA ILE A 236 19.22 -4.23 -16.78
C ILE A 236 19.26 -5.76 -16.71
N GLY A 237 19.95 -6.41 -17.66
CA GLY A 237 20.05 -7.86 -17.70
C GLY A 237 20.72 -8.44 -16.45
N VAL A 238 21.79 -7.79 -15.98
CA VAL A 238 22.51 -8.20 -14.76
C VAL A 238 21.63 -8.00 -13.52
N ALA A 239 20.91 -6.89 -13.42
CA ALA A 239 20.01 -6.61 -12.30
C ALA A 239 18.90 -7.67 -12.21
N PHE A 240 18.24 -8.00 -13.32
CA PHE A 240 17.23 -9.06 -13.35
C PHE A 240 17.81 -10.44 -13.01
N SER A 241 18.97 -10.79 -13.58
CA SER A 241 19.65 -12.05 -13.27
C SER A 241 19.97 -12.14 -11.78
N ASN A 242 20.52 -11.08 -11.20
CA ASN A 242 20.83 -11.03 -9.78
C ASN A 242 19.55 -11.19 -8.95
N SER A 243 18.50 -10.45 -9.25
CA SER A 243 17.24 -10.58 -8.50
C SER A 243 16.67 -12.00 -8.52
N VAL A 244 16.75 -12.72 -9.63
CA VAL A 244 16.27 -14.12 -9.69
C VAL A 244 17.24 -15.07 -9.00
N SER A 245 18.55 -14.98 -9.28
CA SER A 245 19.54 -15.87 -8.69
C SER A 245 19.59 -15.75 -7.17
N PHE A 246 19.70 -14.52 -6.64
CA PHE A 246 19.75 -14.26 -5.21
C PHE A 246 18.42 -14.59 -4.52
N ALA A 247 17.27 -14.52 -5.21
CA ALA A 247 15.98 -14.88 -4.61
C ALA A 247 15.90 -16.34 -4.16
N PHE A 248 16.63 -17.24 -4.81
CA PHE A 248 16.63 -18.67 -4.49
C PHE A 248 17.92 -19.14 -3.80
N SER A 249 19.02 -18.38 -3.90
CA SER A 249 20.30 -18.73 -3.27
C SER A 249 20.52 -18.06 -1.91
N ASP A 250 19.94 -16.89 -1.65
CA ASP A 250 20.12 -16.14 -0.40
C ASP A 250 18.93 -16.39 0.55
N PRO A 251 19.16 -17.02 1.73
CA PRO A 251 18.12 -17.20 2.73
C PRO A 251 17.51 -15.87 3.24
N MET A 252 18.23 -14.74 3.14
CA MET A 252 17.76 -13.43 3.58
C MET A 252 16.86 -12.72 2.56
N ALA A 253 16.80 -13.21 1.31
CA ALA A 253 15.99 -12.59 0.26
C ALA A 253 14.52 -12.47 0.65
N MET A 254 13.92 -13.54 1.16
CA MET A 254 12.51 -13.53 1.56
C MET A 254 12.28 -12.67 2.82
N PRO A 255 13.03 -12.82 3.94
CA PRO A 255 12.95 -11.89 5.09
C PRO A 255 13.12 -10.41 4.73
N GLY A 256 14.08 -10.07 3.85
CA GLY A 256 14.28 -8.70 3.41
C GLY A 256 13.10 -8.16 2.61
N ALA A 257 12.51 -8.96 1.72
CA ALA A 257 11.32 -8.58 0.93
C ALA A 257 10.09 -8.21 1.77
N ILE A 258 10.09 -8.56 3.05
CA ILE A 258 9.00 -8.30 3.99
C ILE A 258 9.29 -7.08 4.84
N ALA A 259 10.57 -6.88 5.17
CA ALA A 259 11.02 -5.73 5.94
C ALA A 259 10.86 -4.41 5.17
N GLY A 260 10.81 -4.47 3.83
CA GLY A 260 10.52 -3.33 2.97
C GLY A 260 9.12 -3.31 2.41
#